data_AF-A0A2W1AFP1-F1
#
_entry.id   AF-A0A2W1AFP1-F1
#
_cell.length_a   1.000
_cell.length_b   1.000
_cell.length_c   1.000
_cell.angle_alpha   90.00
_cell.angle_beta   90.00
_cell.angle_gamma   90.00
#
_symmetry.space_group_name_H-M   'P 1'
#
loop_
_entity.id
_entity.type
_entity.pdbx_description
1 polymer ?
#
loop_
_entity_poly.entity_id
_entity_poly.type
_entity_poly.pdbx_seq_one_letter_code
_entity_poly.pdbx_strand_id
1 'polypeptide(L)'
;MLEDSDLVLTAGNEVAGDGVQILGLYGVLGAYDFVGIVGAPDNDAVARFSIRWGAKARVHVTTLPAIPISRFEGGMPHERLRDTVGASFDPSTPPPDEWEMPKLPT
;
A
#
# COMPACT_ATOMS: atom_id res chain seq x y z
N MET A 1 16.19 -7.52 15.89
CA MET A 1 15.06 -6.64 15.53
C MET A 1 14.50 -6.94 14.12
N LEU A 2 14.66 -8.18 13.62
CA LEU A 2 14.00 -8.67 12.39
C LEU A 2 13.00 -9.81 12.69
N GLU A 3 12.86 -10.19 13.95
CA GLU A 3 12.08 -11.37 14.38
C GLU A 3 10.56 -11.10 14.45
N ASP A 4 10.11 -9.84 14.37
CA ASP A 4 8.70 -9.46 14.44
C ASP A 4 8.05 -9.17 13.07
N SER A 5 8.80 -9.19 11.96
CA SER A 5 8.23 -8.87 10.63
C SER A 5 7.20 -9.91 10.17
N ASP A 6 7.43 -11.19 10.50
CA ASP A 6 6.48 -12.27 10.21
C ASP A 6 5.15 -12.09 10.92
N LEU A 7 5.11 -11.41 12.07
CA LEU A 7 3.87 -11.13 12.79
C LEU A 7 2.99 -10.14 12.03
N VAL A 8 3.59 -9.15 11.36
CA VAL A 8 2.86 -8.15 10.58
C VAL A 8 2.14 -8.81 9.40
N LEU A 9 2.83 -9.71 8.71
CA LEU A 9 2.30 -10.50 7.59
C LEU A 9 1.23 -11.50 8.04
N THR A 10 1.53 -12.28 9.08
CA THR A 10 0.62 -13.35 9.56
C THR A 10 -0.63 -12.76 10.18
N ALA A 11 -0.48 -11.73 11.01
CA ALA A 11 -1.63 -11.06 11.64
C ALA A 11 -2.58 -10.46 10.60
N GLY A 12 -2.04 -9.91 9.51
CA GLY A 12 -2.84 -9.34 8.43
C GLY A 12 -3.78 -10.37 7.81
N ASN A 13 -3.26 -11.55 7.48
CA ASN A 13 -4.07 -12.63 6.90
C ASN A 13 -5.07 -13.22 7.90
N GLU A 14 -4.71 -13.31 9.18
CA GLU A 14 -5.58 -13.90 10.19
C GLU A 14 -6.72 -12.99 10.65
N VAL A 15 -6.54 -11.66 10.55
CA VAL A 15 -7.57 -10.67 10.93
C VAL A 15 -8.35 -10.13 9.72
N ALA A 16 -7.98 -10.57 8.51
CA ALA A 16 -8.72 -10.37 7.28
C ALA A 16 -10.08 -11.09 7.38
N GLY A 17 -11.09 -10.31 7.70
CA GLY A 17 -12.51 -10.67 7.74
C GLY A 17 -13.31 -9.46 7.27
N ASP A 18 -14.61 -9.62 7.07
CA ASP A 18 -15.50 -8.52 6.63
C ASP A 18 -15.22 -8.00 5.19
N GLY A 19 -14.70 -8.85 4.30
CA GLY A 19 -14.41 -8.47 2.91
C GLY A 19 -13.16 -7.60 2.73
N VAL A 20 -12.30 -7.53 3.76
CA VAL A 20 -11.01 -6.85 3.68
C VAL A 20 -9.97 -7.76 3.04
N GLN A 21 -9.27 -7.26 2.02
CA GLN A 21 -8.18 -7.94 1.33
C GLN A 21 -6.91 -7.09 1.40
N ILE A 22 -5.79 -7.70 1.78
CA ILE A 22 -4.48 -7.05 1.69
C ILE A 22 -3.99 -7.15 0.24
N LEU A 23 -3.81 -6.01 -0.40
CA LEU A 23 -3.35 -5.89 -1.79
C LEU A 23 -1.82 -5.87 -1.87
N GLY A 24 -1.16 -5.38 -0.84
CA GLY A 24 0.30 -5.36 -0.72
C GLY A 24 0.76 -4.82 0.63
N LEU A 25 1.94 -5.25 1.07
CA LEU A 25 2.60 -4.77 2.28
C LEU A 25 4.05 -4.48 1.94
N TYR A 26 4.53 -3.30 2.30
CA TYR A 26 5.85 -2.80 1.94
C TYR A 26 6.58 -2.29 3.17
N GLY A 27 7.88 -2.58 3.26
CA GLY A 27 8.78 -1.89 4.18
C GLY A 27 9.16 -0.54 3.59
N VAL A 28 9.14 0.52 4.40
CA VAL A 28 9.43 1.89 3.97
C VAL A 28 10.52 2.50 4.83
N LEU A 29 11.41 3.29 4.21
CA LEU A 29 12.49 4.00 4.89
C LEU A 29 12.08 5.45 5.15
N GLY A 30 11.04 5.64 5.95
CA GLY A 30 10.44 6.95 6.22
C GLY A 30 9.97 7.11 7.66
N ALA A 31 8.94 7.94 7.85
CA ALA A 31 8.33 8.16 9.17
C ALA A 31 7.55 6.95 9.71
N TYR A 32 7.30 5.97 8.86
CA TYR A 32 6.70 4.68 9.19
C TYR A 32 7.66 3.59 8.74
N ASP A 33 7.59 2.42 9.38
CA ASP A 33 8.39 1.24 9.01
C ASP A 33 7.69 0.38 7.95
N PHE A 34 6.35 0.35 7.96
CA PHE A 34 5.54 -0.46 7.06
C PHE A 34 4.35 0.30 6.51
N VAL A 35 4.00 0.03 5.24
CA VAL A 35 2.79 0.53 4.58
C VAL A 35 2.03 -0.65 3.97
N GLY A 36 0.78 -0.82 4.39
CA GLY A 36 -0.14 -1.81 3.84
C GLY A 36 -1.20 -1.15 2.97
N ILE A 37 -1.41 -1.67 1.76
CA ILE A 37 -2.54 -1.31 0.91
C ILE A 37 -3.61 -2.38 1.10
N VAL A 38 -4.81 -1.98 1.51
CA VAL A 38 -5.93 -2.88 1.74
C VAL A 38 -7.16 -2.43 0.96
N GLY A 39 -7.84 -3.38 0.33
CA GLY A 39 -9.15 -3.20 -0.27
C GLY A 39 -10.23 -3.64 0.72
N ALA A 40 -11.34 -2.91 0.80
CA ALA A 40 -12.46 -3.22 1.67
C ALA A 40 -13.76 -2.63 1.08
N PRO A 41 -14.93 -3.16 1.45
CA PRO A 41 -16.21 -2.64 0.97
C PRO A 41 -16.50 -1.22 1.48
N ASP A 42 -16.07 -0.88 2.70
CA ASP A 42 -16.29 0.42 3.34
C ASP A 42 -15.17 0.74 4.35
N ASN A 43 -15.14 2.00 4.81
CA ASN A 43 -14.16 2.48 5.79
C ASN A 43 -14.32 1.81 7.17
N ASP A 44 -15.54 1.40 7.53
CA ASP A 44 -15.81 0.77 8.83
C ASP A 44 -15.17 -0.63 8.91
N ALA A 45 -15.18 -1.37 7.80
CA ALA A 45 -14.48 -2.64 7.65
C ALA A 45 -12.96 -2.48 7.83
N VAL A 46 -12.36 -1.42 7.24
CA VAL A 46 -10.94 -1.11 7.43
C VAL A 46 -10.65 -0.69 8.87
N ALA A 47 -11.53 0.08 9.51
CA ALA A 47 -11.35 0.49 10.91
C ALA A 47 -11.34 -0.72 11.86
N ARG A 48 -12.27 -1.66 11.68
CA ARG A 48 -12.30 -2.93 12.45
C ARG A 48 -11.05 -3.77 12.19
N PHE A 49 -10.63 -3.88 10.93
CA PHE A 49 -9.40 -4.58 10.57
C PHE A 49 -8.17 -3.94 11.24
N SER A 50 -8.05 -2.61 11.18
CA SER A 50 -6.94 -1.82 11.75
C SER A 50 -6.78 -2.06 13.26
N ILE A 51 -7.89 -2.03 14.00
CA ILE A 51 -7.89 -2.31 15.45
C ILE A 51 -7.40 -3.73 15.74
N ARG A 52 -7.93 -4.73 15.03
CA ARG A 52 -7.55 -6.15 15.24
C ARG A 52 -6.10 -6.40 14.85
N TRP A 53 -5.67 -5.84 13.74
CA TRP A 53 -4.31 -5.99 13.23
C TRP A 53 -3.28 -5.34 14.15
N GLY A 54 -3.53 -4.10 14.60
CA GLY A 54 -2.66 -3.42 15.58
C GLY A 54 -2.55 -4.17 16.91
N ALA A 55 -3.67 -4.71 17.42
CA ALA A 55 -3.66 -5.51 18.64
C ALA A 55 -2.85 -6.82 18.51
N LYS A 56 -2.91 -7.46 17.34
CA LYS A 56 -2.27 -8.76 17.10
C LYS A 56 -0.79 -8.63 16.71
N ALA A 57 -0.47 -7.72 15.81
CA ALA A 57 0.89 -7.44 15.37
C ALA A 57 1.67 -6.55 16.36
N ARG A 58 1.01 -6.02 17.41
CA ARG A 58 1.59 -5.09 18.40
C ARG A 58 2.21 -3.85 17.75
N VAL A 59 1.58 -3.35 16.70
CA VAL A 59 2.01 -2.16 15.96
C VAL A 59 1.04 -1.00 16.16
N HIS A 60 1.56 0.22 16.07
CA HIS A 60 0.71 1.40 15.97
C HIS A 60 0.24 1.57 14.53
N VAL A 61 -1.07 1.50 14.29
CA VAL A 61 -1.64 1.56 12.95
C VAL A 61 -2.28 2.93 12.72
N THR A 62 -1.84 3.61 11.66
CA THR A 62 -2.52 4.78 11.11
C THR A 62 -3.24 4.38 9.83
N THR A 63 -4.56 4.53 9.78
CA THR A 63 -5.36 4.21 8.60
C THR A 63 -5.63 5.45 7.78
N LEU A 64 -5.27 5.41 6.49
CA LEU A 64 -5.46 6.51 5.55
C LEU A 64 -6.44 6.08 4.44
N PRO A 65 -7.67 6.58 4.41
CA PRO A 65 -8.62 6.26 3.34
C PRO A 65 -8.11 6.77 1.99
N ALA A 66 -7.99 5.87 1.01
CA ALA A 66 -7.59 6.23 -0.35
C ALA A 66 -8.83 6.60 -1.17
N ILE A 67 -8.84 7.82 -1.72
CA ILE A 67 -9.82 8.24 -2.72
C ILE A 67 -9.13 8.16 -4.09
N PRO A 68 -9.67 7.40 -5.06
CA PRO A 68 -9.04 7.30 -6.37
C PRO A 68 -8.99 8.67 -7.04
N ILE A 69 -7.85 9.02 -7.64
CA ILE A 69 -7.63 10.32 -8.29
C ILE A 69 -8.67 10.58 -9.40
N SER A 70 -9.10 9.52 -10.10
CA SER A 70 -10.17 9.57 -11.11
C SER A 70 -11.51 10.10 -10.59
N ARG A 71 -11.71 10.19 -9.26
CA ARG A 71 -12.88 10.81 -8.66
C ARG A 71 -12.81 12.34 -8.65
N PHE A 72 -11.61 12.90 -8.63
CA PHE A 72 -11.38 14.34 -8.57
C PHE A 72 -11.29 14.97 -9.97
N GLU A 73 -10.80 14.23 -10.95
CA GLU A 73 -10.78 14.65 -12.35
C GLU A 73 -12.03 14.13 -13.06
N GLY A 74 -12.87 15.02 -13.58
CA GLY A 74 -14.15 14.68 -14.21
C GLY A 74 -14.07 13.77 -15.44
N GLY A 75 -13.78 12.49 -15.26
CA GLY A 75 -13.92 11.44 -16.28
C GLY A 75 -12.63 10.95 -16.94
N MET A 76 -11.50 10.85 -16.24
CA MET A 76 -10.34 10.13 -16.80
C MET A 76 -10.57 8.59 -16.69
N PRO A 77 -10.66 7.85 -17.82
CA PRO A 77 -10.87 6.41 -17.78
C PRO A 77 -9.65 5.69 -17.18
N HIS A 78 -9.93 4.70 -16.33
CA HIS A 78 -8.98 3.88 -15.55
C HIS A 78 -7.88 3.16 -16.36
N GLU A 79 -7.99 3.08 -17.69
CA GLU A 79 -7.08 2.36 -18.57
C GLU A 79 -5.66 2.94 -18.56
N ARG A 80 -5.52 4.28 -18.55
CA ARG A 80 -4.22 4.95 -18.78
C ARG A 80 -3.24 4.91 -17.61
N LEU A 81 -3.71 4.60 -16.40
CA LEU A 81 -2.82 4.46 -15.23
C LEU A 81 -1.98 3.18 -15.30
N ARG A 82 -2.49 2.12 -15.93
CA ARG A 82 -1.74 0.86 -16.13
C ARG A 82 -0.54 1.09 -17.05
N ASP A 83 -0.75 1.84 -18.12
CA ASP A 83 0.28 2.15 -19.11
C ASP A 83 1.36 3.07 -18.56
N THR A 84 0.98 4.02 -17.69
CA THR A 84 1.93 5.00 -17.13
C THR A 84 2.79 4.40 -16.02
N VAL A 85 2.24 3.50 -15.19
CA VAL A 85 2.96 2.85 -14.08
C VAL A 85 3.70 1.59 -14.54
N GLY A 86 3.22 0.91 -15.59
CA GLY A 86 3.86 -0.28 -16.14
C GLY A 86 5.02 -0.02 -17.12
N ALA A 87 5.17 1.22 -17.63
CA ALA A 87 6.14 1.51 -18.68
C ALA A 87 7.58 1.79 -18.21
N SER A 88 7.86 1.89 -16.89
CA SER A 88 9.19 2.31 -16.41
C SER A 88 9.82 1.44 -15.33
N PHE A 89 9.27 0.26 -15.01
CA PHE A 89 9.90 -0.64 -14.05
C PHE A 89 10.18 -2.01 -14.67
N ASP A 90 11.38 -2.16 -15.23
CA ASP A 90 11.94 -3.44 -15.61
C ASP A 90 12.67 -4.05 -14.39
N PRO A 91 12.18 -5.16 -13.81
CA PRO A 91 12.80 -5.79 -12.64
C PRO A 91 14.17 -6.41 -12.92
N SER A 92 14.58 -6.52 -14.19
CA SER A 92 15.92 -6.98 -14.59
C SER A 92 16.95 -5.85 -14.72
N THR A 93 16.50 -4.59 -14.68
CA THR A 93 17.40 -3.43 -14.70
C THR A 93 17.89 -3.17 -13.27
N PRO A 94 19.21 -3.28 -12.99
CA PRO A 94 19.74 -2.93 -11.68
C PRO A 94 19.49 -1.44 -11.40
N PRO A 95 19.21 -1.06 -10.14
CA PRO A 95 19.04 0.35 -9.80
C PRO A 95 20.30 1.12 -10.23
N PRO A 96 20.16 2.31 -10.85
CA PRO A 96 21.32 3.08 -11.25
C PRO A 96 22.16 3.43 -10.01
N ASP A 97 23.48 3.45 -10.16
CA ASP A 97 24.42 3.78 -9.08
C ASP A 97 24.14 5.18 -8.49
N GLU A 98 23.49 6.05 -9.26
CA GLU A 98 23.05 7.38 -8.89
C GLU A 98 21.60 7.59 -9.36
N TRP A 99 20.70 7.94 -8.42
CA TRP A 99 19.27 8.15 -8.69
C TRP A 99 19.04 9.45 -9.47
N GLU A 100 19.08 9.42 -10.81
CA GLU A 100 18.64 10.56 -11.62
C GLU A 100 17.11 10.61 -11.71
N MET A 101 16.51 11.67 -11.16
CA MET A 101 15.07 11.89 -11.27
C MET A 101 14.68 12.13 -12.74
N PRO A 102 13.69 11.41 -13.29
CA PRO A 102 13.18 11.70 -14.62
C PRO A 102 12.59 13.12 -14.64
N LYS A 103 13.11 13.97 -15.53
CA LYS A 103 12.60 15.35 -15.67
C LYS A 103 11.18 15.28 -16.24
N LEU A 104 10.22 15.76 -15.45
CA LEU A 104 8.83 15.89 -15.89
C LEU A 104 8.75 16.83 -17.11
N PRO A 105 7.95 16.49 -18.13
CA PRO A 105 7.72 17.39 -19.24
C PRO A 105 7.05 18.67 -18.74
N THR A 106 7.61 19.83 -19.14
CA THR A 106 7.07 21.17 -18.86
C THR A 106 5.73 21.42 -19.55
#